data_AF-A0A432DTJ3-F1
#
_entry.id   AF-A0A432DTJ3-F1
#
_cell.length_a   1.000
_cell.length_b   1.000
_cell.length_c   1.000
_cell.angle_alpha   90.00
_cell.angle_beta   90.00
_cell.angle_gamma   90.00
#
_symmetry.space_group_name_H-M   'P 1'
#
loop_
_entity.id
_entity.type
_entity.pdbx_description
1 polymer ?
#
loop_
_entity_poly.entity_id
_entity_poly.type
_entity_poly.pdbx_seq_one_letter_code
_entity_poly.pdbx_strand_id
1 'polypeptide(L)'
;MKHSYLLFILFFGVFHSQQLKVVDAESGSPVPNARILLKDQIVYTNEDGIAPVSSDAPAFEVSASGYQKAEVRNFSPQIKLKPLYKDIGEIKIVNVDVKKIFEDVAKITINGIIMPFSL
;
A
#
# COMPACT_ATOMS: atom_id res chain seq x y z
N MET A 1 -20.29 -24.20 53.86
CA MET A 1 -19.10 -23.56 53.27
C MET A 1 -18.67 -24.30 51.99
N LYS A 2 -19.26 -23.99 50.83
CA LYS A 2 -18.86 -24.58 49.52
C LYS A 2 -19.03 -23.63 48.33
N HIS A 3 -19.77 -22.52 48.46
CA HIS A 3 -20.07 -21.61 47.36
C HIS A 3 -19.06 -20.45 47.16
N SER A 4 -18.00 -20.37 47.98
CA SER A 4 -17.01 -19.29 47.89
C SER A 4 -16.05 -19.43 46.70
N TYR A 5 -15.98 -20.60 46.07
CA TYR A 5 -15.05 -20.86 44.96
C TYR A 5 -15.52 -20.32 43.61
N LEU A 6 -16.81 -19.99 43.46
CA LEU A 6 -17.36 -19.44 42.22
C LEU A 6 -16.90 -17.99 41.95
N LEU A 7 -16.58 -17.23 43.00
CA LEU A 7 -16.12 -15.84 42.87
C LEU A 7 -14.71 -15.73 42.25
N PHE A 8 -13.89 -16.78 42.36
CA PHE A 8 -12.50 -16.77 41.89
C PHE A 8 -12.38 -16.97 40.37
N ILE A 9 -13.40 -17.53 39.71
CA ILE A 9 -13.41 -17.78 38.26
C ILE A 9 -13.59 -16.48 37.47
N LEU A 10 -14.20 -15.45 38.06
CA LEU A 10 -14.53 -14.20 37.37
C LEU A 10 -13.32 -13.28 37.10
N PHE A 11 -12.17 -13.53 37.73
CA PHE A 11 -10.97 -12.69 37.62
C PHE A 11 -9.98 -13.11 36.52
N PHE A 12 -10.12 -14.30 35.91
CA PHE A 12 -9.16 -14.80 34.91
C PHE A 12 -9.43 -14.33 33.46
N GLY A 13 -10.41 -13.44 33.23
CA GLY A 13 -10.93 -13.14 31.90
C GLY A 13 -10.40 -11.90 31.17
N VAL A 14 -9.45 -11.13 31.72
CA VAL A 14 -9.05 -9.82 31.16
C VAL A 14 -7.59 -9.76 30.73
N PHE A 15 -7.17 -10.68 29.86
CA PHE A 15 -5.96 -10.49 29.05
C PHE A 15 -6.37 -9.93 27.69
N HIS A 16 -6.50 -8.60 27.59
CA HIS A 16 -6.70 -7.94 26.30
C HIS A 16 -5.32 -7.76 25.63
N SER A 17 -5.04 -8.56 24.59
CA SER A 17 -3.86 -8.34 23.76
C SER A 17 -4.04 -7.03 23.00
N GLN A 18 -3.14 -6.06 23.24
CA GLN A 18 -3.19 -4.76 22.57
C GLN A 18 -2.87 -4.93 21.08
N GLN A 19 -3.73 -4.38 20.23
CA GLN A 19 -3.71 -4.59 18.80
C GLN A 19 -3.70 -3.24 18.06
N LEU A 20 -2.91 -3.18 16.99
CA LEU A 20 -2.85 -2.06 16.07
C LEU A 20 -3.70 -2.38 14.85
N LYS A 21 -4.57 -1.45 14.44
CA LYS A 21 -5.34 -1.55 13.20
C LYS A 21 -4.82 -0.57 12.15
N VAL A 22 -4.48 -1.08 10.98
CA VAL A 22 -4.07 -0.29 9.82
C VAL A 22 -5.23 -0.23 8.84
N VAL A 23 -5.64 0.98 8.47
CA VAL A 23 -6.72 1.23 7.52
C VAL A 23 -6.30 2.21 6.44
N ASP A 24 -6.98 2.14 5.31
CA ASP A 24 -6.87 3.11 4.24
C ASP A 24 -7.46 4.46 4.71
N ALA A 25 -6.75 5.55 4.44
CA ALA A 25 -7.11 6.87 4.95
C ALA A 25 -8.38 7.44 4.31
N GLU A 26 -8.80 6.94 3.15
CA GLU A 26 -9.88 7.50 2.33
C GLU A 26 -11.16 6.68 2.42
N SER A 27 -11.05 5.39 2.17
CA SER A 27 -12.14 4.42 2.25
C SER A 27 -12.39 3.91 3.67
N GLY A 28 -11.39 4.00 4.57
CA GLY A 28 -11.47 3.40 5.91
C GLY A 28 -11.38 1.87 5.92
N SER A 29 -11.17 1.25 4.75
CA SER A 29 -11.04 -0.21 4.60
C SER A 29 -9.79 -0.73 5.31
N PRO A 30 -9.81 -1.96 5.84
CA PRO A 30 -8.61 -2.57 6.41
C PRO A 30 -7.51 -2.72 5.35
N VAL A 31 -6.25 -2.50 5.74
CA VAL A 31 -5.08 -2.72 4.87
C VAL A 31 -4.41 -4.03 5.27
N PRO A 32 -4.63 -5.13 4.53
CA PRO A 32 -3.98 -6.40 4.81
C PRO A 32 -2.52 -6.39 4.37
N ASN A 33 -1.71 -7.27 4.97
CA ASN A 33 -0.30 -7.46 4.65
C ASN A 33 0.56 -6.19 4.74
N ALA A 34 0.13 -5.19 5.52
CA ALA A 34 0.92 -4.01 5.83
C ALA A 34 2.10 -4.44 6.71
N ARG A 35 3.32 -4.12 6.27
CA ARG A 35 4.56 -4.38 6.99
C ARG A 35 4.74 -3.29 8.06
N ILE A 36 4.84 -3.73 9.30
CA ILE A 36 5.17 -2.89 10.45
C ILE A 36 6.59 -3.26 10.89
N LEU A 37 7.50 -2.30 10.74
CA LEU A 37 8.90 -2.42 11.12
C LEU A 37 9.10 -1.80 12.51
N LEU A 38 9.16 -2.66 13.52
CA LEU A 38 9.52 -2.31 14.90
C LEU A 38 11.04 -2.38 15.05
N LYS A 39 11.56 -1.89 16.18
CA LYS A 39 13.01 -1.87 16.46
C LYS A 39 13.66 -3.26 16.34
N ASP A 40 13.01 -4.28 16.89
CA ASP A 40 13.60 -5.62 17.06
C ASP A 40 12.87 -6.70 16.25
N GLN A 41 11.78 -6.35 15.55
CA GLN A 41 10.97 -7.32 14.81
C GLN A 41 10.19 -6.68 13.66
N ILE A 42 9.74 -7.54 12.74
CA ILE A 42 8.80 -7.19 11.68
C ILE A 42 7.51 -7.98 11.92
N VAL A 43 6.37 -7.30 11.89
CA VAL A 43 5.05 -7.92 11.94
C VAL A 43 4.21 -7.46 10.75
N TYR A 44 3.21 -8.26 10.39
CA TYR A 44 2.33 -7.97 9.27
C TYR A 44 0.88 -7.94 9.75
N THR A 45 0.07 -7.08 9.13
CA THR A 45 -1.37 -7.08 9.37
C THR A 45 -2.05 -8.25 8.68
N ASN A 46 -3.07 -8.81 9.32
CA ASN A 46 -3.95 -9.83 8.76
C ASN A 46 -5.01 -9.22 7.80
N GLU A 47 -5.95 -10.03 7.33
CA GLU A 47 -7.06 -9.62 6.44
C GLU A 47 -7.94 -8.50 7.01
N ASP A 48 -8.05 -8.41 8.34
CA ASP A 48 -8.80 -7.34 9.03
C ASP A 48 -7.97 -6.07 9.27
N GLY A 49 -6.73 -6.03 8.76
CA GLY A 49 -5.79 -4.92 8.95
C GLY A 49 -5.18 -4.88 10.36
N ILE A 50 -5.22 -5.97 11.10
CA ILE A 50 -4.82 -6.02 12.51
C ILE A 50 -3.45 -6.69 12.67
N ALA A 51 -2.59 -6.11 13.52
CA ALA A 51 -1.31 -6.69 13.92
C ALA A 51 -1.06 -6.54 15.44
N PRO A 52 -0.32 -7.49 16.06
CA PRO A 52 0.09 -7.37 17.45
C PRO A 52 1.23 -6.36 17.57
N VAL A 53 0.94 -5.18 18.11
CA VAL A 53 1.93 -4.14 18.42
C VAL A 53 1.64 -3.61 19.81
N SER A 54 2.65 -3.58 20.66
CA SER A 54 2.52 -3.09 22.03
C SER A 54 2.34 -1.56 22.07
N SER A 55 1.59 -1.06 23.04
CA SER A 55 1.33 0.38 23.18
C SER A 55 2.54 1.20 23.60
N ASP A 56 3.52 0.55 24.23
CA ASP A 56 4.81 1.10 24.62
C ASP A 56 5.87 0.97 23.51
N ALA A 57 5.48 0.51 22.32
CA ALA A 57 6.39 0.40 21.19
C ALA A 57 7.03 1.78 20.90
N PRO A 58 8.36 1.84 20.76
CA PRO A 58 9.06 3.05 20.33
C PRO A 58 8.66 3.38 18.88
N ALA A 59 9.16 4.50 18.35
CA ALA A 59 8.86 4.89 16.98
C ALA A 59 9.08 3.76 15.97
N PHE A 60 8.10 3.55 15.09
CA PHE A 60 8.06 2.44 14.14
C PHE A 60 7.56 2.89 12.77
N GLU A 61 7.78 2.07 11.74
CA GLU A 61 7.36 2.36 10.38
C GLU A 61 6.24 1.41 9.94
N VAL A 62 5.25 1.94 9.23
CA VAL A 62 4.20 1.15 8.58
C VAL A 62 4.25 1.38 7.07
N SER A 63 4.23 0.30 6.29
CA SER A 63 4.28 0.35 4.83
C SER A 63 3.44 -0.75 4.20
N ALA A 64 2.78 -0.43 3.09
CA ALA A 64 1.99 -1.38 2.31
C ALA A 64 2.11 -1.05 0.82
N SER A 65 1.91 -2.04 -0.05
CA SER A 65 1.95 -1.83 -1.50
C SER A 65 0.82 -0.89 -1.92
N GLY A 66 1.14 0.14 -2.71
CA GLY A 66 0.16 1.15 -3.14
C GLY A 66 -0.12 2.24 -2.11
N TYR A 67 0.62 2.30 -1.00
CA TYR A 67 0.46 3.32 0.04
C TYR A 67 1.75 4.10 0.28
N GLN A 68 1.60 5.34 0.74
CA GLN A 68 2.68 6.13 1.31
C GLN A 68 3.10 5.51 2.64
N LYS A 69 4.41 5.37 2.82
CA LYS A 69 5.03 4.92 4.08
C LYS A 69 4.72 5.93 5.20
N ALA A 70 4.39 5.42 6.39
CA ALA A 70 4.12 6.23 7.57
C ALA A 70 5.13 5.94 8.68
N GLU A 71 5.71 7.00 9.26
CA GLU A 71 6.52 6.92 10.48
C GLU A 71 5.63 7.27 11.68
N VAL A 72 5.49 6.33 12.60
CA VAL A 72 4.62 6.45 13.78
C VAL A 72 5.51 6.66 15.00
N ARG A 73 5.49 7.87 15.56
CA ARG A 73 6.29 8.22 16.75
C ARG A 73 5.57 7.94 18.07
N ASN A 74 4.26 8.09 18.07
CA ASN A 74 3.39 7.83 19.21
C ASN A 74 2.42 6.72 18.83
N PHE A 75 2.30 5.71 19.67
CA PHE A 75 1.34 4.63 19.44
C PHE A 75 -0.09 5.18 19.39
N SER A 76 -0.83 4.74 18.37
CA SER A 76 -2.26 4.94 18.23
C SER A 76 -2.87 3.58 17.89
N PRO A 77 -3.99 3.17 18.50
CA PRO A 77 -4.65 1.90 18.19
C PRO A 77 -5.05 1.77 16.71
N GLN A 78 -5.17 2.89 16.00
CA GLN A 78 -5.49 2.92 14.58
C GLN A 78 -4.51 3.83 13.82
N ILE A 79 -3.97 3.33 12.71
CA ILE A 79 -3.09 4.03 11.78
C ILE A 79 -3.79 4.12 10.43
N LYS A 80 -3.78 5.31 9.83
CA LYS A 80 -4.36 5.58 8.52
C LYS A 80 -3.24 5.73 7.48
N LEU A 81 -3.16 4.82 6.52
CA LEU A 81 -2.21 4.90 5.41
C LEU A 81 -2.84 5.66 4.24
N LYS A 82 -2.10 6.60 3.66
CA LYS A 82 -2.55 7.34 2.47
C LYS A 82 -2.20 6.56 1.21
N PRO A 83 -3.12 6.41 0.24
CA PRO A 83 -2.79 5.85 -1.07
C PRO A 83 -1.63 6.60 -1.74
N LEU A 84 -0.80 5.85 -2.46
CA LEU A 84 0.25 6.39 -3.30
C LEU A 84 -0.35 6.71 -4.67
N TYR A 85 -0.96 7.87 -4.82
CA TYR A 85 -1.36 8.36 -6.15
C TYR A 85 -0.12 8.62 -6.98
N LYS A 86 -0.02 7.93 -8.12
CA LYS A 86 0.84 8.36 -9.20
C LYS A 86 0.06 9.41 -9.94
N ASP A 87 0.53 10.67 -9.94
CA ASP A 87 0.04 11.69 -10.86
C ASP A 87 0.22 11.14 -12.28
N ILE A 88 -0.83 10.52 -12.81
CA ILE A 88 -0.92 10.19 -14.22
C ILE A 88 -1.17 11.54 -14.88
N GLY A 89 -0.06 12.15 -15.32
CA GLY A 89 -0.10 13.40 -16.07
C GLY A 89 -1.20 13.33 -17.11
N GLU A 90 -2.03 14.36 -17.13
CA GLU A 90 -3.18 14.53 -18.02
C GLU A 90 -2.83 14.02 -19.43
N ILE A 91 -3.65 13.12 -19.97
CA ILE A 91 -3.42 12.53 -21.28
C ILE A 91 -3.56 13.67 -22.30
N LYS A 92 -2.44 14.27 -22.71
CA LYS A 92 -2.45 15.26 -23.79
C LYS A 92 -2.83 14.54 -25.06
N ILE A 93 -4.09 14.68 -25.48
CA ILE A 93 -4.54 14.27 -26.80
C ILE A 93 -3.78 15.15 -27.80
N VAL A 94 -2.66 14.65 -28.29
CA VAL A 94 -1.94 15.26 -29.39
C VAL A 94 -2.71 14.94 -30.66
N ASN A 95 -3.05 15.97 -31.43
CA ASN A 95 -3.66 15.78 -32.74
C ASN A 95 -2.59 15.19 -33.66
N VAL A 96 -2.61 13.87 -33.83
CA VAL A 96 -1.67 13.18 -34.71
C VAL A 96 -2.17 13.32 -36.13
N ASP A 97 -1.40 14.02 -36.97
CA ASP A 97 -1.66 14.08 -38.40
C ASP A 97 -1.28 12.73 -39.04
N VAL A 98 -2.27 11.84 -39.12
CA VAL A 98 -2.13 10.51 -39.74
C VAL A 98 -1.63 10.60 -41.18
N LYS A 99 -1.94 11.67 -41.93
CA LYS A 99 -1.50 11.81 -43.32
C LYS A 99 0.02 11.90 -43.40
N LYS A 100 0.64 12.67 -42.51
CA LYS A 100 2.09 12.81 -42.41
C LYS A 100 2.78 11.48 -42.07
N ILE A 101 2.16 10.68 -41.20
CA ILE A 101 2.68 9.34 -40.87
C ILE A 101 2.66 8.43 -42.11
N PHE A 102 1.57 8.41 -42.86
CA PHE A 102 1.49 7.62 -44.09
C PHE A 102 2.49 8.11 -45.15
N GLU A 103 2.67 9.42 -45.30
CA GLU A 103 3.65 10.01 -46.22
C GLU A 103 5.10 9.67 -45.84
N ASP A 104 5.45 9.74 -44.55
CA ASP A 104 6.78 9.41 -44.06
C ASP A 104 7.09 7.91 -44.24
N VAL A 105 6.13 7.02 -43.96
CA VAL A 105 6.27 5.57 -44.17
C VAL A 105 6.39 5.25 -45.67
N ALA A 106 5.60 5.90 -46.52
CA ALA A 106 5.66 5.72 -47.97
C ALA A 106 7.02 6.16 -48.52
N LYS A 107 7.55 7.30 -48.07
CA LYS A 107 8.85 7.82 -48.49
C LYS A 107 10.01 6.90 -48.08
N ILE A 108 9.98 6.36 -46.86
CA ILE A 108 10.97 5.38 -46.38
C ILE A 108 10.93 4.11 -47.24
N THR A 109 9.73 3.61 -47.54
CA THR A 109 9.53 2.39 -48.34
C THR A 109 10.02 2.59 -49.78
N ILE A 110 9.71 3.72 -50.40
CA ILE A 110 10.14 4.06 -51.76
C ILE A 110 11.66 4.22 -51.81
N ASN A 111 12.26 4.94 -50.87
CA ASN A 111 13.72 5.11 -50.83
C ASN A 111 14.47 3.82 -50.52
N GLY A 112 13.90 2.92 -49.71
CA GLY A 112 14.48 1.60 -49.41
C GLY A 112 14.42 0.62 -50.60
N ILE A 113 13.46 0.77 -51.51
CA ILE A 113 13.30 -0.09 -52.70
C ILE A 113 14.13 0.43 -53.88
N ILE A 114 14.31 1.76 -54.01
CA ILE A 114 14.95 2.37 -55.19
C ILE A 114 16.47 2.55 -55.02
N MET A 115 16.99 2.74 -53.80
CA MET A 115 18.43 2.94 -53.59
C MET A 115 19.38 1.72 -53.72
N PRO A 116 18.97 0.44 -53.74
CA PRO A 116 19.91 -0.65 -54.04
C PRO A 116 20.22 -0.80 -55.53
N PHE A 117 19.61 -0.02 -56.43
CA PHE A 117 19.76 -0.16 -57.88
C PHE A 117 20.58 0.95 -58.57
N SER A 118 21.26 1.82 -57.82
CA SER A 118 22.23 2.78 -58.38
C SER A 118 23.65 2.52 -57.85
N LEU A 119 24.32 1.50 -58.40
CA LEU A 119 25.77 1.39 -58.54
C LEU A 119 26.11 0.26 -59.52
#